data_AF-A0A4R4Y3G3-F1
#
_entry.id   AF-A0A4R4Y3G3-F1
#
_cell.length_a   1.000
_cell.length_b   1.000
_cell.length_c   1.000
_cell.angle_alpha   90.00
_cell.angle_beta   90.00
_cell.angle_gamma   90.00
#
_symmetry.space_group_name_H-M   'P 1'
#
loop_
_entity.id
_entity.type
_entity.pdbx_description
1 polymer ?
#
loop_
_entity_poly.entity_id
_entity_poly.type
_entity_poly.pdbx_seq_one_letter_code
_entity_poly.pdbx_strand_id
1 'polypeptide(L)'
;MSSDCTISVLRDVLRVYDHRYLSLDRVQRERLVDGTRRVIGEEGLSEAARAAMPASVRLRAFCIQHGLDDELERLIRDETDGVLAGAVVVGGRIYAMYPYLRGVPRQDADITTEVGVDHRLDAVTWQNRKIRIRGFAALQRVETNRTAVDVILRERTSGREHGFLAEPRQESPGAFEAVADPAVVEPGRWDVHVSATSLGVTREARFGSVRGDGVKTVQQRRTAEAKDVTVYFTKGGHLALVVADTDGRRPPLRTRLGRLLRDR
;
A
#
# COMPACT_ATOMS: atom_id res chain seq x y z
N MET A 1 -24.93 -6.46 -28.16
CA MET A 1 -23.56 -6.41 -27.63
C MET A 1 -23.59 -6.89 -26.19
N SER A 2 -22.69 -7.77 -25.77
CA SER A 2 -22.60 -8.18 -24.36
C SER A 2 -22.18 -6.97 -23.50
N SER A 3 -22.65 -6.90 -22.25
CA SER A 3 -22.28 -5.86 -21.28
C SER A 3 -20.75 -5.66 -21.19
N ASP A 4 -20.00 -6.77 -21.25
CA ASP A 4 -18.53 -6.75 -21.19
C ASP A 4 -17.87 -6.06 -22.39
N CYS A 5 -18.46 -6.19 -23.58
CA CYS A 5 -17.96 -5.54 -24.80
C CYS A 5 -18.14 -4.02 -24.71
N THR A 6 -19.29 -3.57 -24.18
CA THR A 6 -19.57 -2.14 -23.97
C THR A 6 -18.62 -1.54 -22.92
N ILE A 7 -18.37 -2.25 -21.82
CA ILE A 7 -17.43 -1.81 -20.77
C ILE A 7 -16.00 -1.70 -21.32
N SER A 8 -15.56 -2.67 -22.13
CA SER A 8 -14.23 -2.63 -22.76
C SER A 8 -14.08 -1.41 -23.67
N VAL A 9 -15.07 -1.14 -24.53
CA VAL A 9 -15.05 0.01 -25.44
C VAL A 9 -15.02 1.32 -24.66
N LEU A 10 -15.86 1.48 -23.63
CA LEU A 10 -15.86 2.68 -22.79
C LEU A 10 -14.51 2.89 -22.10
N ARG A 11 -13.89 1.82 -21.60
CA ARG A 11 -12.56 1.89 -20.99
C ARG A 11 -11.51 2.35 -21.99
N ASP A 12 -11.53 1.82 -23.21
CA ASP A 12 -10.55 2.17 -24.24
C ASP A 12 -10.70 3.62 -24.71
N VAL A 13 -11.95 4.09 -24.86
CA VAL A 13 -12.24 5.50 -25.18
C VAL A 13 -11.79 6.42 -24.05
N LEU A 14 -12.07 6.10 -22.80
CA LEU A 14 -11.67 6.96 -21.68
C LEU A 14 -10.16 6.94 -21.39
N ARG A 15 -9.44 5.91 -21.87
CA ARG A 15 -8.00 5.80 -21.72
C ARG A 15 -7.24 6.86 -22.54
N VAL A 16 -7.82 7.42 -23.61
CA VAL A 16 -7.14 8.45 -24.43
C VAL A 16 -7.04 9.81 -23.76
N TYR A 17 -7.77 10.03 -22.67
CA TYR A 17 -7.74 11.23 -21.84
C TYR A 17 -6.53 11.22 -20.91
N ASP A 18 -5.34 11.21 -21.49
CA ASP A 18 -4.04 11.31 -20.81
C ASP A 18 -3.19 12.43 -21.45
N HIS A 19 -1.86 12.35 -21.35
CA HIS A 19 -0.95 13.27 -22.06
C HIS A 19 -1.26 13.41 -23.57
N ARG A 20 -1.86 12.40 -24.22
CA ARG A 20 -2.28 12.47 -25.62
C ARG A 20 -3.40 13.48 -25.81
N TYR A 21 -4.40 13.51 -24.94
CA TYR A 21 -5.45 14.54 -24.96
C TYR A 21 -4.86 15.94 -24.79
N LEU A 22 -3.90 16.10 -23.86
CA LEU A 22 -3.20 17.37 -23.66
C LEU A 22 -2.34 17.80 -24.87
N SER A 23 -1.96 16.87 -25.75
CA SER A 23 -1.20 17.20 -26.97
C SER A 23 -2.06 17.67 -28.14
N LEU A 24 -3.38 17.47 -28.08
CA LEU A 24 -4.33 17.87 -29.12
C LEU A 24 -4.54 19.39 -29.12
N ASP A 25 -4.86 19.95 -30.30
CA ASP A 25 -5.36 21.31 -30.40
C ASP A 25 -6.80 21.43 -29.88
N ARG A 26 -7.26 22.68 -29.67
CA ARG A 26 -8.59 22.95 -29.10
C ARG A 26 -9.73 22.31 -29.90
N VAL A 27 -9.69 22.41 -31.23
CA VAL A 27 -10.77 21.89 -32.10
C VAL A 27 -10.80 20.35 -32.05
N GLN A 28 -9.62 19.73 -31.98
CA GLN A 28 -9.50 18.28 -31.82
C GLN A 28 -10.02 17.81 -30.45
N ARG A 29 -9.72 18.54 -29.36
CA ARG A 29 -10.23 18.24 -28.02
C ARG A 29 -11.75 18.33 -27.97
N GLU A 30 -12.32 19.42 -28.46
CA GLU A 30 -13.78 19.64 -28.51
C GLU A 30 -14.47 18.48 -29.26
N ARG A 31 -13.95 18.10 -30.44
CA ARG A 31 -14.49 16.97 -31.22
C ARG A 31 -14.40 15.63 -30.49
N LEU A 32 -13.29 15.37 -29.80
CA LEU A 32 -13.07 14.13 -29.06
C LEU A 32 -14.01 14.02 -27.85
N VAL A 33 -14.15 15.11 -27.10
CA VAL A 33 -15.07 15.23 -25.96
C VAL A 33 -16.50 15.03 -26.43
N ASP A 34 -16.93 15.72 -27.50
CA ASP A 34 -18.28 15.58 -28.06
C ASP A 34 -18.57 14.15 -28.52
N GLY A 35 -17.60 13.53 -29.21
CA GLY A 35 -17.72 12.13 -29.62
C GLY A 35 -17.84 11.18 -28.44
N THR A 36 -17.05 11.41 -27.38
CA THR A 36 -17.08 10.57 -26.17
C THR A 36 -18.36 10.77 -25.38
N ARG A 37 -18.86 12.00 -25.26
CA ARG A 37 -20.14 12.32 -24.61
C ARG A 37 -21.28 11.53 -25.25
N ARG A 38 -21.30 11.42 -26.58
CA ARG A 38 -22.30 10.60 -27.31
C ARG A 38 -22.20 9.11 -27.01
N VAL A 39 -20.99 8.60 -26.77
CA VAL A 39 -20.77 7.18 -26.41
C VAL A 39 -21.20 6.90 -24.97
N ILE A 40 -20.93 7.82 -24.05
CA ILE A 40 -21.36 7.73 -22.65
C ILE A 40 -22.88 7.86 -22.55
N GLY A 41 -23.48 8.78 -23.32
CA GLY A 41 -24.90 9.08 -23.29
C GLY A 41 -25.33 9.92 -22.09
N GLU A 42 -26.58 10.37 -22.11
CA GLU A 42 -27.16 11.24 -21.06
C GLU A 42 -27.30 10.52 -19.71
N GLU A 43 -27.50 9.20 -19.72
CA GLU A 43 -27.62 8.38 -18.51
C GLU A 43 -26.28 8.19 -17.79
N GLY A 44 -25.16 8.46 -18.48
CA GLY A 44 -23.82 8.28 -17.94
C GLY A 44 -23.37 6.82 -17.90
N LEU A 45 -22.34 6.56 -17.08
CA LEU A 45 -21.84 5.20 -16.88
C LEU A 45 -22.90 4.31 -16.23
N SER A 46 -23.01 3.06 -16.67
CA SER A 46 -23.79 2.04 -15.96
C SER A 46 -23.13 1.67 -14.63
N GLU A 47 -23.88 1.07 -13.70
CA GLU A 47 -23.32 0.58 -12.42
C GLU A 47 -22.19 -0.44 -12.64
N ALA A 48 -22.37 -1.36 -13.59
CA ALA A 48 -21.35 -2.34 -13.97
C ALA A 48 -20.09 -1.67 -14.52
N ALA A 49 -20.22 -0.63 -15.36
CA ALA A 49 -19.08 0.12 -15.86
C ALA A 49 -18.35 0.86 -14.72
N ARG A 50 -19.08 1.51 -13.80
CA ARG A 50 -18.48 2.17 -12.64
C ARG A 50 -17.69 1.20 -11.76
N ALA A 51 -18.25 0.02 -11.47
CA ALA A 51 -17.61 -0.99 -10.64
C ALA A 51 -16.32 -1.55 -11.28
N ALA A 52 -16.26 -1.61 -12.62
CA ALA A 52 -15.13 -2.14 -13.36
C ALA A 52 -13.99 -1.13 -13.60
N MET A 53 -14.19 0.15 -13.28
CA MET A 53 -13.27 1.24 -13.64
C MET A 53 -12.66 1.90 -12.40
N PRO A 54 -11.39 2.37 -12.47
CA PRO A 54 -10.82 3.24 -11.44
C PRO A 54 -11.55 4.58 -11.33
N ALA A 55 -11.44 5.24 -10.17
CA ALA A 55 -12.06 6.55 -9.93
C ALA A 55 -11.61 7.61 -10.93
N SER A 56 -10.34 7.64 -11.34
CA SER A 56 -9.83 8.57 -12.35
C SER A 56 -10.64 8.51 -13.65
N VAL A 57 -10.96 7.29 -14.11
CA VAL A 57 -11.75 7.06 -15.32
C VAL A 57 -13.21 7.49 -15.11
N ARG A 58 -13.80 7.20 -13.95
CA ARG A 58 -15.15 7.65 -13.60
C ARG A 58 -15.27 9.16 -13.53
N LEU A 59 -14.28 9.84 -12.93
CA LEU A 59 -14.22 11.30 -12.84
C LEU A 59 -14.09 11.96 -14.21
N ARG A 60 -13.27 11.40 -15.12
CA ARG A 60 -13.20 11.88 -16.51
C ARG A 60 -14.54 11.74 -17.23
N ALA A 61 -15.20 10.58 -17.09
CA ALA A 61 -16.53 10.38 -17.66
C ALA A 61 -17.55 11.40 -17.13
N PHE A 62 -17.52 11.68 -15.82
CA PHE A 62 -18.34 12.73 -15.21
C PHE A 62 -18.07 14.10 -15.84
N CYS A 63 -16.81 14.51 -15.98
CA CYS A 63 -16.47 15.80 -16.58
C CYS A 63 -16.97 15.90 -18.03
N ILE A 64 -16.77 14.86 -18.83
CA ILE A 64 -17.21 14.79 -20.23
C ILE A 64 -18.74 14.89 -20.31
N GLN A 65 -19.46 14.11 -19.49
CA GLN A 65 -20.92 14.09 -19.46
C GLN A 65 -21.50 15.48 -19.12
N HIS A 66 -20.86 16.22 -18.22
CA HIS A 66 -21.35 17.51 -17.74
C HIS A 66 -20.74 18.73 -18.45
N GLY A 67 -19.90 18.54 -19.47
CA GLY A 67 -19.29 19.65 -20.22
C GLY A 67 -18.28 20.45 -19.41
N LEU A 68 -17.58 19.80 -18.48
CA LEU A 68 -16.58 20.40 -17.60
C LEU A 68 -15.18 20.28 -18.22
N ASP A 69 -14.98 20.95 -19.37
CA ASP A 69 -13.80 20.75 -20.21
C ASP A 69 -12.51 21.29 -19.56
N ASP A 70 -12.60 22.43 -18.88
CA ASP A 70 -11.48 23.04 -18.16
C ASP A 70 -11.07 22.18 -16.95
N GLU A 71 -12.05 21.67 -16.20
CA GLU A 71 -11.82 20.78 -15.08
C GLU A 71 -11.29 19.41 -15.52
N LEU A 72 -11.75 18.89 -16.67
CA LEU A 72 -11.23 17.67 -17.29
C LEU A 72 -9.76 17.84 -17.64
N GLU A 73 -9.40 18.95 -18.30
CA GLU A 73 -8.02 19.24 -18.65
C GLU A 73 -7.14 19.36 -17.40
N ARG A 74 -7.64 20.05 -16.36
CA ARG A 74 -6.93 20.17 -15.08
C ARG A 74 -6.75 18.83 -14.38
N LEU A 75 -7.79 18.00 -14.33
CA LEU A 75 -7.73 16.64 -13.76
C LEU A 75 -6.67 15.80 -14.48
N ILE A 76 -6.65 15.81 -15.81
CA ILE A 76 -5.68 15.04 -16.59
C ILE A 76 -4.25 15.56 -16.35
N ARG A 77 -4.07 16.87 -16.23
CA ARG A 77 -2.77 17.48 -15.92
C ARG A 77 -2.28 17.07 -14.53
N ASP A 78 -3.12 17.23 -13.50
CA ASP A 78 -2.79 16.85 -12.12
C ASP A 78 -2.40 15.35 -12.06
N GLU A 79 -3.15 14.47 -12.73
CA GLU A 79 -2.84 13.04 -12.81
C GLU A 79 -1.54 12.74 -13.57
N THR A 80 -1.26 13.46 -14.66
CA THR A 80 -0.02 13.29 -15.45
C THR A 80 1.21 13.75 -14.66
N ASP A 81 1.07 14.78 -13.84
CA ASP A 81 2.12 15.30 -12.97
C ASP A 81 2.26 14.48 -11.67
N GLY A 82 1.42 13.46 -11.47
CA GLY A 82 1.40 12.63 -10.26
C GLY A 82 0.80 13.31 -9.03
N VAL A 83 0.15 14.46 -9.23
CA VAL A 83 -0.55 15.21 -8.18
C VAL A 83 -1.90 14.55 -7.94
N LEU A 84 -1.95 13.69 -6.93
CA LEU A 84 -3.22 13.11 -6.47
C LEU A 84 -3.87 14.07 -5.47
N ALA A 85 -5.10 14.50 -5.76
CA ALA A 85 -5.82 15.35 -4.81
C ALA A 85 -6.12 14.60 -3.52
N GLY A 86 -6.26 15.36 -2.43
CA GLY A 86 -6.60 14.82 -1.11
C GLY A 86 -7.91 14.04 -1.10
N ALA A 87 -8.16 13.34 -0.02
CA ALA A 87 -9.31 12.47 0.15
C ALA A 87 -9.97 12.68 1.51
N VAL A 88 -11.29 12.50 1.55
CA VAL A 88 -12.08 12.56 2.78
C VAL A 88 -12.63 11.19 3.11
N VAL A 89 -12.73 10.92 4.41
CA VAL A 89 -13.32 9.68 4.93
C VAL A 89 -14.72 9.97 5.44
N VAL A 90 -15.72 9.29 4.90
CA VAL A 90 -17.13 9.42 5.32
C VAL A 90 -17.73 8.02 5.44
N GLY A 91 -18.20 7.66 6.65
CA GLY A 91 -18.84 6.37 6.89
C GLY A 91 -17.96 5.16 6.55
N GLY A 92 -16.64 5.25 6.80
CA GLY A 92 -15.68 4.17 6.51
C GLY A 92 -15.29 4.03 5.03
N ARG A 93 -15.74 4.94 4.16
CA ARG A 93 -15.37 4.99 2.74
C ARG A 93 -14.50 6.21 2.46
N ILE A 94 -13.60 6.08 1.50
CA ILE A 94 -12.65 7.12 1.13
C ILE A 94 -13.06 7.71 -0.22
N TYR A 95 -13.18 9.03 -0.30
CA TYR A 95 -13.60 9.76 -1.48
C TYR A 95 -12.54 10.76 -1.92
N ALA A 96 -12.16 10.73 -3.20
CA ALA A 96 -11.28 11.71 -3.79
C ALA A 96 -11.93 13.09 -3.81
N MET A 97 -11.18 14.13 -3.45
CA MET A 97 -11.65 15.51 -3.38
C MET A 97 -10.79 16.40 -4.26
N TYR A 98 -11.34 16.79 -5.40
CA TYR A 98 -10.76 17.79 -6.28
C TYR A 98 -11.51 19.11 -6.07
N PRO A 99 -10.90 20.16 -5.48
CA PRO A 99 -11.62 21.39 -5.10
C PRO A 99 -12.36 22.10 -6.25
N TYR A 100 -11.93 21.87 -7.49
CA TYR A 100 -12.52 22.41 -8.71
C TYR A 100 -13.64 21.53 -9.30
N LEU A 101 -13.82 20.29 -8.84
CA LEU A 101 -14.91 19.42 -9.28
C LEU A 101 -16.04 19.42 -8.25
N ARG A 102 -17.16 20.05 -8.60
CA ARG A 102 -18.37 20.10 -7.77
C ARG A 102 -19.44 19.14 -8.30
N GLY A 103 -20.29 18.64 -7.39
CA GLY A 103 -21.45 17.83 -7.76
C GLY A 103 -21.13 16.38 -8.17
N VAL A 104 -19.89 15.93 -8.03
CA VAL A 104 -19.48 14.56 -8.35
C VAL A 104 -20.24 13.57 -7.46
N PRO A 105 -20.92 12.56 -8.04
CA PRO A 105 -21.54 11.49 -7.28
C PRO A 105 -20.52 10.72 -6.44
N ARG A 106 -20.90 10.34 -5.21
CA ARG A 106 -20.01 9.59 -4.29
C ARG A 106 -19.44 8.32 -4.91
N GLN A 107 -20.23 7.61 -5.71
CA GLN A 107 -19.83 6.39 -6.42
C GLN A 107 -18.73 6.62 -7.46
N ASP A 108 -18.65 7.82 -8.05
CA ASP A 108 -17.62 8.15 -9.04
C ASP A 108 -16.33 8.61 -8.34
N ALA A 109 -16.47 9.31 -7.21
CA ALA A 109 -15.35 9.77 -6.38
C ALA A 109 -14.79 8.71 -5.40
N ASP A 110 -15.44 7.56 -5.23
CA ASP A 110 -15.00 6.54 -4.27
C ASP A 110 -13.66 5.93 -4.67
N ILE A 111 -12.66 6.00 -3.79
CA ILE A 111 -11.32 5.44 -3.97
C ILE A 111 -10.97 4.44 -2.86
N THR A 112 -11.97 3.93 -2.15
CA THR A 112 -11.79 3.06 -0.98
C THR A 112 -10.89 1.87 -1.28
N THR A 113 -11.04 1.24 -2.44
CA THR A 113 -10.22 0.09 -2.87
C THR A 113 -8.90 0.48 -3.53
N GLU A 114 -8.72 1.75 -3.87
CA GLU A 114 -7.55 2.28 -4.59
C GLU A 114 -6.52 2.91 -3.65
N VAL A 115 -6.94 3.33 -2.45
CA VAL A 115 -6.06 3.92 -1.44
C VAL A 115 -5.21 2.86 -0.76
N GLY A 116 -3.90 2.99 -0.93
CA GLY A 116 -2.89 2.19 -0.24
C GLY A 116 -2.34 2.86 1.02
N VAL A 117 -1.17 2.38 1.44
CA VAL A 117 -0.41 2.92 2.57
C VAL A 117 0.91 3.47 2.05
N ASP A 118 1.17 4.76 2.31
CA ASP A 118 2.51 5.31 2.18
C ASP A 118 3.33 4.89 3.37
N HIS A 119 4.51 4.32 3.14
CA HIS A 119 5.34 3.80 4.20
C HIS A 119 6.83 3.99 3.93
N ARG A 120 7.62 4.12 5.00
CA ARG A 120 9.09 4.16 4.93
C ARG A 120 9.68 3.53 6.18
N LEU A 121 10.66 2.64 5.99
CA LEU A 121 11.46 2.09 7.08
C LEU A 121 12.62 3.04 7.39
N ASP A 122 12.68 3.54 8.62
CA ASP A 122 13.74 4.46 9.05
C ASP A 122 14.86 3.72 9.79
N ALA A 123 14.52 2.69 10.58
CA ALA A 123 15.50 1.86 11.26
C ALA A 123 14.96 0.48 11.62
N VAL A 124 15.82 -0.52 11.56
CA VAL A 124 15.61 -1.84 12.18
C VAL A 124 16.86 -2.22 12.96
N THR A 125 16.71 -2.39 14.27
CA THR A 125 17.84 -2.60 15.19
C THR A 125 17.49 -3.62 16.26
N TRP A 126 18.52 -4.28 16.80
CA TRP A 126 18.37 -5.11 17.99
C TRP A 126 18.39 -4.24 19.24
N GLN A 127 17.36 -4.36 20.08
CA GLN A 127 17.33 -3.82 21.43
C GLN A 127 17.24 -5.00 22.40
N ASN A 128 18.35 -5.29 23.08
CA ASN A 128 18.52 -6.52 23.86
C ASN A 128 18.29 -7.78 22.99
N ARG A 129 17.18 -8.48 23.21
CA ARG A 129 16.73 -9.68 22.45
C ARG A 129 15.51 -9.42 21.57
N LYS A 130 15.03 -8.16 21.51
CA LYS A 130 13.87 -7.74 20.73
C LYS A 130 14.32 -6.93 19.52
N ILE A 131 13.44 -6.83 18.54
CA ILE A 131 13.69 -6.09 17.29
C ILE A 131 12.90 -4.78 17.37
N ARG A 132 13.64 -3.67 17.43
CA ARG A 132 13.08 -2.33 17.37
C ARG A 132 12.98 -1.87 15.92
N ILE A 133 11.77 -1.55 15.49
CA ILE A 133 11.42 -1.10 14.14
C ILE A 133 10.90 0.32 14.26
N ARG A 134 11.51 1.24 13.51
CA ARG A 134 11.05 2.63 13.38
C ARG A 134 10.74 2.95 11.94
N GLY A 135 9.72 3.74 11.72
CA GLY A 135 9.35 4.18 10.38
C GLY A 135 8.17 5.13 10.37
N PHE A 136 7.62 5.26 9.18
CA PHE A 136 6.41 6.00 8.88
C PHE A 136 5.42 5.08 8.15
N ALA A 137 4.14 5.17 8.50
CA ALA A 137 3.04 4.59 7.74
C ALA A 137 1.78 5.45 7.85
N ALA A 138 1.14 5.78 6.73
CA ALA A 138 -0.12 6.53 6.68
C ALA A 138 -0.97 6.12 5.47
N LEU A 139 -2.29 6.35 5.54
CA LEU A 139 -3.16 6.14 4.38
C LEU A 139 -2.83 7.17 3.30
N GLN A 140 -2.72 6.73 2.05
CA GLN A 140 -2.51 7.62 0.91
C GLN A 140 -3.64 8.63 0.78
N ARG A 141 -3.29 9.88 0.48
CA ARG A 141 -4.24 10.99 0.20
C ARG A 141 -5.13 11.41 1.38
N VAL A 142 -5.05 10.77 2.54
CA VAL A 142 -5.87 11.11 3.72
C VAL A 142 -5.04 11.95 4.69
N GLU A 143 -5.31 13.25 4.74
CA GLU A 143 -4.66 14.16 5.68
C GLU A 143 -5.28 14.06 7.07
N THR A 144 -4.49 13.64 8.06
CA THR A 144 -4.91 13.59 9.47
C THR A 144 -3.70 13.63 10.39
N ASN A 145 -3.90 14.18 11.59
CA ASN A 145 -2.91 14.13 12.68
C ASN A 145 -3.05 12.88 13.56
N ARG A 146 -4.03 12.02 13.27
CA ARG A 146 -4.36 10.82 14.05
C ARG A 146 -4.28 9.59 13.16
N THR A 147 -3.09 9.00 13.11
CA THR A 147 -2.84 7.72 12.45
C THR A 147 -2.27 6.76 13.47
N ALA A 148 -2.96 5.64 13.68
CA ALA A 148 -2.45 4.51 14.45
C ALA A 148 -1.72 3.56 13.50
N VAL A 149 -0.59 3.01 13.94
CA VAL A 149 0.20 2.06 13.16
C VAL A 149 0.45 0.81 13.98
N ASP A 150 0.27 -0.35 13.37
CA ASP A 150 0.69 -1.64 13.94
C ASP A 150 1.69 -2.31 13.01
N VAL A 151 2.61 -3.08 13.59
CA VAL A 151 3.52 -3.95 12.84
C VAL A 151 2.99 -5.38 12.89
N ILE A 152 2.79 -5.98 11.73
CA ILE A 152 2.26 -7.34 11.61
C ILE A 152 3.36 -8.23 11.04
N LEU A 153 3.67 -9.31 11.74
CA LEU A 153 4.44 -10.42 11.19
C LEU A 153 3.48 -11.44 10.61
N ARG A 154 3.56 -11.67 9.30
CA ARG A 154 2.73 -12.66 8.59
C ARG A 154 3.60 -13.84 8.14
N GLU A 155 3.28 -15.04 8.61
CA GLU A 155 3.97 -16.28 8.25
C GLU A 155 3.69 -16.61 6.79
N ARG A 156 4.74 -16.88 6.01
CA ARG A 156 4.68 -16.89 4.55
C ARG A 156 3.87 -18.05 3.96
N THR A 157 3.76 -19.17 4.67
CA THR A 157 3.17 -20.40 4.12
C THR A 157 1.72 -20.55 4.57
N SER A 158 1.46 -20.33 5.86
CA SER A 158 0.17 -20.50 6.51
C SER A 158 -0.61 -19.20 6.62
N GLY A 159 0.00 -18.03 6.38
CA GLY A 159 -0.65 -16.73 6.54
C GLY A 159 -0.95 -16.34 7.99
N ARG A 160 -0.38 -17.05 8.97
CA ARG A 160 -0.61 -16.75 10.40
C ARG A 160 -0.01 -15.39 10.74
N GLU A 161 -0.69 -14.65 11.59
CA GLU A 161 -0.27 -13.29 11.95
C GLU A 161 0.09 -13.16 13.41
N HIS A 162 1.05 -12.28 13.68
CA HIS A 162 1.36 -11.79 15.01
C HIS A 162 1.52 -10.27 14.95
N GLY A 163 0.65 -9.55 15.66
CA GLY A 163 0.64 -8.10 15.71
C GLY A 163 1.47 -7.55 16.87
N PHE A 164 2.18 -6.46 16.62
CA PHE A 164 2.88 -5.67 17.61
C PHE A 164 2.38 -4.23 17.52
N LEU A 165 1.81 -3.74 18.61
CA LEU A 165 1.39 -2.34 18.71
C LEU A 165 2.60 -1.43 18.53
N ALA A 166 2.44 -0.38 17.72
CA ALA A 166 3.45 0.65 17.60
C ALA A 166 3.07 1.89 18.41
N GLU A 167 4.06 2.48 19.06
CA GLU A 167 3.92 3.76 19.74
C GLU A 167 4.12 4.90 18.72
N PRO A 168 3.25 5.93 18.71
CA PRO A 168 3.41 7.08 17.84
C PRO A 168 4.65 7.89 18.25
N ARG A 169 5.40 8.37 17.26
CA ARG A 169 6.55 9.27 17.47
C ARG A 169 6.13 10.70 17.11
N GLN A 170 6.64 11.69 17.85
CA GLN A 170 6.24 13.10 17.69
C GLN A 170 6.85 13.80 16.47
N GLU A 171 7.68 13.13 15.68
CA GLU A 171 8.39 13.72 14.52
C GLU A 171 7.44 14.11 13.39
N SER A 172 6.44 13.27 13.12
CA SER A 172 5.40 13.52 12.12
C SER A 172 4.19 12.63 12.38
N PRO A 173 2.97 13.01 11.92
CA PRO A 173 1.85 12.08 11.85
C PRO A 173 2.27 10.78 11.16
N GLY A 174 1.81 9.61 11.63
CA GLY A 174 2.17 8.31 11.07
C GLY A 174 3.60 7.83 11.37
N ALA A 175 4.46 8.63 12.01
CA ALA A 175 5.74 8.15 12.50
C ALA A 175 5.51 7.22 13.71
N PHE A 176 6.20 6.07 13.73
CA PHE A 176 5.97 5.04 14.73
C PHE A 176 7.26 4.35 15.18
N GLU A 177 7.15 3.70 16.34
CA GLU A 177 8.11 2.74 16.84
C GLU A 177 7.41 1.49 17.35
N ALA A 178 7.83 0.33 16.89
CA ALA A 178 7.37 -0.95 17.40
C ALA A 178 8.55 -1.78 17.93
N VAL A 179 8.31 -2.52 19.00
CA VAL A 179 9.26 -3.48 19.56
C VAL A 179 8.69 -4.88 19.39
N ALA A 180 9.17 -5.60 18.38
CA ALA A 180 8.78 -6.97 18.12
C ALA A 180 9.60 -7.94 18.98
N ASP A 181 8.91 -8.74 19.78
CA ASP A 181 9.52 -9.81 20.55
C ASP A 181 9.47 -11.13 19.76
N PRO A 182 10.58 -11.62 19.20
CA PRO A 182 10.56 -12.86 18.45
C PRO A 182 10.36 -14.10 19.33
N ALA A 183 10.49 -14.00 20.67
CA ALA A 183 10.28 -15.14 21.57
C ALA A 183 8.83 -15.65 21.53
N VAL A 184 7.86 -14.74 21.34
CA VAL A 184 6.42 -15.05 21.27
C VAL A 184 5.93 -15.45 19.87
N VAL A 185 6.85 -15.50 18.89
CA VAL A 185 6.55 -15.80 17.49
C VAL A 185 7.06 -17.20 17.16
N GLU A 186 6.23 -18.03 16.54
CA GLU A 186 6.63 -19.40 16.25
C GLU A 186 7.72 -19.54 15.18
N PRO A 187 8.47 -20.66 15.19
CA PRO A 187 9.43 -20.95 14.15
C PRO A 187 8.79 -20.88 12.77
N GLY A 188 9.47 -20.22 11.83
CA GLY A 188 8.94 -19.98 10.51
C GLY A 188 9.59 -18.81 9.80
N ARG A 189 9.07 -18.51 8.60
CA ARG A 189 9.49 -17.38 7.77
C ARG A 189 8.39 -16.34 7.76
N TRP A 190 8.71 -15.15 8.26
CA TRP A 190 7.74 -14.10 8.55
C TRP A 190 8.01 -12.86 7.69
N ASP A 191 7.00 -12.37 7.02
CA ASP A 191 7.00 -11.12 6.27
C ASP A 191 6.47 -9.98 7.12
N VAL A 192 7.21 -8.87 7.16
CA VAL A 192 6.80 -7.69 7.92
C VAL A 192 5.84 -6.85 7.09
N HIS A 193 4.69 -6.53 7.69
CA HIS A 193 3.70 -5.61 7.18
C HIS A 193 3.51 -4.47 8.18
N VAL A 194 3.03 -3.34 7.69
CA VAL A 194 2.50 -2.25 8.51
C VAL A 194 1.02 -2.13 8.23
N SER A 195 0.23 -1.94 9.28
CA SER A 195 -1.19 -1.61 9.21
C SER A 195 -1.36 -0.16 9.66
N ALA A 196 -1.89 0.69 8.78
CA ALA A 196 -2.15 2.09 9.08
C ALA A 196 -3.65 2.30 9.20
N THR A 197 -4.08 2.87 10.33
CA THR A 197 -5.48 3.17 10.61
C THR A 197 -5.67 4.67 10.76
N SER A 198 -6.54 5.26 9.95
CA SER A 198 -6.88 6.68 9.99
C SER A 198 -8.39 6.85 9.81
N LEU A 199 -9.01 7.63 10.70
CA LEU A 199 -10.45 7.93 10.66
C LEU A 199 -11.35 6.66 10.57
N GLY A 200 -10.93 5.58 11.23
CA GLY A 200 -11.66 4.30 11.25
C GLY A 200 -11.45 3.40 10.03
N VAL A 201 -10.60 3.80 9.07
CA VAL A 201 -10.23 2.97 7.92
C VAL A 201 -8.82 2.43 8.11
N THR A 202 -8.66 1.13 7.90
CA THR A 202 -7.40 0.42 8.03
C THR A 202 -6.93 -0.13 6.69
N ARG A 203 -5.66 0.07 6.35
CA ARG A 203 -5.00 -0.53 5.19
C ARG A 203 -3.65 -1.08 5.59
N GLU A 204 -3.20 -2.08 4.85
CA GLU A 204 -1.94 -2.76 5.10
C GLU A 204 -1.02 -2.68 3.89
N ALA A 205 0.28 -2.65 4.15
CA ALA A 205 1.31 -2.77 3.12
C ALA A 205 2.51 -3.59 3.62
N ARG A 206 3.16 -4.29 2.69
CA ARG A 206 4.38 -5.03 2.97
C ARG A 206 5.55 -4.09 3.16
N PHE A 207 6.19 -4.14 4.31
CA PHE A 207 7.08 -3.09 4.77
C PHE A 207 8.55 -3.31 4.39
N GLY A 208 9.32 -2.22 4.29
CA GLY A 208 10.79 -2.23 4.13
C GLY A 208 11.34 -2.01 2.71
N SER A 209 10.52 -2.11 1.66
CA SER A 209 10.95 -1.84 0.28
C SER A 209 11.37 -0.38 0.07
N VAL A 210 10.67 0.54 0.72
CA VAL A 210 11.00 1.97 0.82
C VAL A 210 11.66 2.21 2.18
N ARG A 211 12.87 2.77 2.18
CA ARG A 211 13.71 2.90 3.38
C ARG A 211 14.62 4.13 3.31
N GLY A 212 14.98 4.67 4.47
CA GLY A 212 15.99 5.72 4.58
C GLY A 212 17.41 5.21 4.32
N ASP A 213 18.32 6.11 3.92
CA ASP A 213 19.68 5.78 3.50
C ASP A 213 20.52 5.09 4.59
N GLY A 214 20.19 5.33 5.87
CA GLY A 214 20.89 4.75 7.01
C GLY A 214 20.52 3.29 7.35
N VAL A 215 19.56 2.69 6.64
CA VAL A 215 19.08 1.34 6.98
C VAL A 215 20.07 0.28 6.50
N LYS A 216 20.67 -0.44 7.46
CA LYS A 216 21.56 -1.59 7.18
C LYS A 216 20.76 -2.76 6.61
N THR A 217 21.08 -3.16 5.38
CA THR A 217 20.39 -4.26 4.67
C THR A 217 21.07 -5.62 4.82
N VAL A 218 22.28 -5.66 5.39
CA VAL A 218 22.99 -6.90 5.69
C VAL A 218 22.19 -7.72 6.69
N GLN A 219 22.13 -9.02 6.44
CA GLN A 219 21.45 -9.98 7.32
C GLN A 219 22.00 -9.90 8.76
N GLN A 220 21.10 -9.79 9.74
CA GLN A 220 21.44 -9.69 11.15
C GLN A 220 20.89 -10.91 11.88
N ARG A 221 21.76 -11.73 12.47
CA ARG A 221 21.37 -12.89 13.26
C ARG A 221 21.62 -12.66 14.74
N ARG A 222 20.64 -12.96 15.59
CA ARG A 222 20.81 -13.03 17.04
C ARG A 222 19.97 -14.16 17.62
N THR A 223 20.44 -14.69 18.74
CA THR A 223 19.70 -15.62 19.57
C THR A 223 18.86 -14.82 20.57
N ALA A 224 17.55 -15.05 20.55
CA ALA A 224 16.58 -14.52 21.49
C ALA A 224 16.00 -15.71 22.28
N GLU A 225 16.48 -15.89 23.51
CA GLU A 225 16.14 -17.04 24.35
C GLU A 225 16.46 -18.38 23.67
N ALA A 226 15.48 -19.26 23.48
CA ALA A 226 15.62 -20.54 22.79
C ALA A 226 15.38 -20.45 21.27
N LYS A 227 15.37 -19.24 20.70
CA LYS A 227 15.13 -19.01 19.26
C LYS A 227 16.31 -18.30 18.60
N ASP A 228 16.77 -18.83 17.49
CA ASP A 228 17.67 -18.18 16.55
C ASP A 228 16.87 -17.37 15.55
N VAL A 229 17.10 -16.06 15.55
CA VAL A 229 16.33 -15.10 14.76
C VAL A 229 17.24 -14.41 13.77
N THR A 230 16.80 -14.37 12.52
CA THR A 230 17.50 -13.72 11.42
C THR A 230 16.61 -12.64 10.83
N VAL A 231 17.03 -11.38 10.93
CA VAL A 231 16.42 -10.25 10.23
C VAL A 231 17.14 -10.07 8.90
N TYR A 232 16.38 -9.99 7.81
CA TYR A 232 16.93 -9.85 6.47
C TYR A 232 15.95 -9.13 5.54
N PHE A 233 16.43 -8.74 4.36
CA PHE A 233 15.61 -8.17 3.31
C PHE A 233 15.43 -9.19 2.17
N THR A 234 14.20 -9.32 1.68
CA THR A 234 13.87 -10.20 0.55
C THR A 234 14.43 -9.66 -0.76
N LYS A 235 14.38 -10.46 -1.84
CA LYS A 235 14.78 -10.01 -3.18
C LYS A 235 14.02 -8.74 -3.64
N GLY A 236 12.75 -8.61 -3.25
CA GLY A 236 11.94 -7.41 -3.52
C GLY A 236 12.20 -6.23 -2.58
N GLY A 237 13.19 -6.34 -1.68
CA GLY A 237 13.55 -5.28 -0.74
C GLY A 237 12.69 -5.20 0.51
N HIS A 238 11.73 -6.09 0.72
CA HIS A 238 10.88 -6.08 1.94
C HIS A 238 11.58 -6.70 3.14
N LEU A 239 11.30 -6.17 4.32
CA LEU A 239 11.80 -6.67 5.61
C LEU A 239 11.14 -8.01 5.96
N ALA A 240 11.93 -8.95 6.43
CA ALA A 240 11.48 -10.28 6.82
C ALA A 240 12.32 -10.84 7.97
N LEU A 241 11.75 -11.84 8.66
CA LEU A 241 12.40 -12.58 9.72
C LEU A 241 12.37 -14.08 9.40
N VAL A 242 13.44 -14.78 9.79
CA VAL A 242 13.40 -16.23 10.00
C VAL A 242 13.57 -16.47 11.48
N VAL A 243 12.63 -17.22 12.06
CA VAL A 243 12.68 -17.67 13.45
C VAL A 243 12.87 -19.18 13.43
N ALA A 244 13.86 -19.69 14.15
CA ALA A 244 14.14 -21.12 14.27
C ALA A 244 14.44 -21.45 15.73
N ASP A 245 14.11 -22.65 16.19
CA ASP A 245 14.51 -23.08 17.53
C ASP A 245 16.02 -23.36 17.60
N THR A 246 16.66 -22.98 18.71
CA THR A 246 18.08 -23.25 18.96
C THR A 246 18.37 -24.75 19.07
N ASP A 247 17.38 -25.52 19.51
CA ASP A 247 17.48 -26.98 19.70
C ASP A 247 17.48 -27.77 18.38
N GLY A 248 17.11 -27.11 17.27
CA GLY A 248 17.24 -27.68 15.92
C GLY A 248 18.69 -27.83 15.43
N ARG A 249 19.67 -27.26 16.14
CA ARG A 249 21.09 -27.37 15.82
C ARG A 249 21.64 -28.70 16.37
N ARG A 250 21.46 -29.79 15.61
CA ARG A 250 22.21 -31.04 15.88
C ARG A 250 23.71 -30.68 16.02
N PRO A 251 24.38 -31.01 17.14
CA PRO A 251 25.77 -30.65 17.31
C PRO A 251 26.62 -31.32 16.22
N PRO A 252 27.70 -30.67 15.74
CA PRO A 252 28.55 -31.23 14.70
C PRO A 252 29.10 -32.58 15.15
N LEU A 253 29.12 -33.57 14.24
CA LEU A 253 29.53 -34.97 14.47
C LEU A 253 30.86 -35.11 15.25
N ARG A 254 31.76 -34.12 15.14
CA ARG A 254 33.02 -34.06 15.90
C ARG A 254 32.82 -34.07 17.42
N THR A 255 31.71 -33.54 17.92
CA THR A 255 31.38 -33.52 19.36
C THR A 255 30.87 -34.88 19.86
N ARG A 256 30.33 -35.73 18.97
CA ARG A 256 29.91 -37.11 19.31
C ARG A 256 31.10 -38.07 19.34
N LEU A 257 32.10 -37.88 18.47
CA LEU A 257 33.33 -38.68 18.47
C LEU A 257 34.24 -38.40 19.68
N GLY A 258 34.23 -37.18 20.22
CA GLY A 258 34.99 -36.85 21.43
C GLY A 258 34.47 -37.50 22.72
N ARG A 259 33.18 -37.85 22.79
CA ARG A 259 32.60 -38.57 23.94
C ARG A 259 32.79 -40.08 23.87
N LEU A 260 32.85 -40.67 22.67
CA LEU A 260 33.09 -42.11 22.48
C LEU A 260 34.57 -42.52 22.65
N LEU A 261 35.50 -41.56 22.63
CA LEU A 261 36.94 -41.80 22.84
C LEU A 261 37.43 -41.43 24.25
N ARG A 262 36.55 -40.98 25.15
CA ARG A 262 36.88 -40.76 26.58
C ARG A 262 36.40 -41.87 27.51
N ASP A 263 35.60 -42.80 27.01
CA ASP A 263 35.11 -43.97 27.76
C ASP A 263 35.78 -45.28 27.29
N ARG A 264 37.08 -45.23 26.94
CA ARG A 264 37.94 -46.41 26.82
C ARG A 264 39.22 -46.22 27.62
#